data_AF-A0A3P1SR48-F1
#
_entry.id   AF-A0A3P1SR48-F1
#
_cell.length_a   1.000
_cell.length_b   1.000
_cell.length_c   1.000
_cell.angle_alpha   90.00
_cell.angle_beta   90.00
_cell.angle_gamma   90.00
#
_symmetry.space_group_name_H-M   'P 1'
#
loop_
_entity.id
_entity.type
_entity.pdbx_description
1 polymer ?
#
loop_
_entity_poly.entity_id
_entity_poly.type
_entity_poly.pdbx_seq_one_letter_code
_entity_poly.pdbx_strand_id
1 'polypeptide(L)' 'MKKYVVTCALVFSALLMQGCSPEVGSKEWCAELKEKPKGDWTATEAKDFAKSCLF' A
#
# COMPACT_ATOMS: atom_id res chain seq x y z
N MET A 1 -35.18 8.40 1.10
CA MET A 1 -34.16 9.03 0.23
C MET A 1 -32.91 9.44 1.00
N LYS A 2 -33.01 10.27 2.06
CA LYS A 2 -31.87 10.69 2.91
C LYS A 2 -30.97 9.54 3.42
N LYS A 3 -31.60 8.44 3.87
CA LYS A 3 -30.92 7.24 4.39
C LYS A 3 -30.04 6.52 3.35
N TYR A 4 -30.50 6.44 2.10
CA TYR A 4 -29.75 5.81 1.00
C TYR A 4 -28.59 6.69 0.52
N VAL A 5 -28.75 8.02 0.57
CA VAL A 5 -27.68 8.99 0.22
C VAL A 5 -26.52 8.88 1.20
N VAL A 6 -26.80 8.76 2.51
CA VAL A 6 -25.76 8.61 3.55
C VAL A 6 -25.02 7.28 3.41
N THR A 7 -25.74 6.18 3.13
CA THR A 7 -25.12 4.86 2.91
C THR A 7 -24.24 4.83 1.66
N CYS A 8 -24.67 5.42 0.54
CA CYS A 8 -23.84 5.51 -0.67
C CYS A 8 -22.57 6.36 -0.45
N ALA A 9 -22.66 7.45 0.32
CA ALA A 9 -21.51 8.31 0.60
C ALA A 9 -20.43 7.59 1.44
N LEU A 10 -20.83 6.77 2.41
CA LEU A 10 -19.90 5.97 3.23
C LEU A 10 -19.18 4.89 2.42
N VAL A 11 -19.88 4.20 1.52
CA VAL A 11 -19.26 3.20 0.64
C VAL A 11 -18.28 3.86 -0.32
N PHE A 12 -18.64 5.00 -0.90
CA PHE A 12 -17.76 5.74 -1.82
C PHE A 12 -16.46 6.19 -1.14
N SER A 13 -16.53 6.66 0.12
CA SER A 13 -15.35 7.08 0.87
C SER A 13 -14.38 5.93 1.19
N ALA A 14 -14.88 4.70 1.37
CA ALA A 14 -14.03 3.54 1.64
C ALA A 14 -13.27 3.06 0.39
N LEU A 15 -13.84 3.23 -0.82
CA LEU A 15 -13.17 2.87 -2.06
C LEU A 15 -12.00 3.79 -2.41
N LEU A 16 -12.02 5.04 -1.92
CA LEU A 16 -10.95 6.02 -2.18
C LEU A 16 -9.65 5.73 -1.41
N MET A 17 -9.63 4.79 -0.46
CA MET A 17 -8.42 4.44 0.31
C MET A 17 -7.61 3.27 -0.29
N GLN A 18 -7.99 2.75 -1.46
CA GLN A 18 -7.30 1.61 -2.10
C GLN A 18 -6.02 2.00 -2.87
N GLY A 19 -5.60 3.26 -2.85
CA GLY A 19 -4.55 3.76 -3.75
C GLY A 19 -3.59 4.74 -3.09
N CYS A 20 -2.63 4.24 -2.30
CA CYS A 20 -1.38 4.94 -2.06
C CYS A 20 -0.27 4.00 -1.57
N SER A 21 -0.17 2.79 -2.12
CA SER A 21 1.08 2.02 -1.97
C SER A 21 1.96 2.29 -3.19
N PRO A 22 3.22 2.71 -3.00
CA PRO A 22 4.16 2.83 -4.11
C PRO A 22 4.34 1.46 -4.78
N GLU A 23 4.58 1.46 -6.09
CA GLU A 23 4.78 0.22 -6.85
C GLU A 23 5.94 -0.60 -6.26
N VAL A 24 5.73 -1.90 -6.08
CA VAL A 24 6.72 -2.82 -5.52
C VAL A 24 8.00 -2.78 -6.35
N GLY A 25 9.11 -2.43 -5.71
CA GLY A 25 10.43 -2.29 -6.34
C GLY A 25 10.75 -0.90 -6.90
N SER A 26 9.83 0.07 -6.81
CA SER A 26 10.12 1.48 -7.14
C SER A 26 10.98 2.14 -6.06
N LYS A 27 11.68 3.23 -6.41
CA LYS A 27 12.57 3.93 -5.46
C LYS A 27 11.87 4.36 -4.17
N GLU A 28 10.65 4.84 -4.29
CA GLU A 28 9.80 5.25 -3.16
C GLU A 28 9.43 4.05 -2.28
N TRP A 29 9.02 2.93 -2.90
CA TRP A 29 8.73 1.69 -2.18
C TRP A 29 9.97 1.11 -1.49
N CYS A 30 11.14 1.13 -2.14
CA CYS A 30 12.40 0.72 -1.55
C CYS A 30 12.76 1.57 -0.33
N ALA A 31 12.57 2.89 -0.40
CA ALA A 31 12.84 3.78 0.71
C ALA A 31 11.89 3.49 1.89
N GLU A 32 10.60 3.37 1.61
CA GLU A 32 9.56 3.12 2.62
C GLU A 32 9.73 1.74 3.28
N LEU A 33 9.99 0.70 2.48
CA LEU A 33 10.22 -0.65 3.00
C LEU A 33 11.52 -0.75 3.81
N LYS A 34 12.55 0.04 3.45
CA LYS A 34 13.81 0.09 4.21
C LYS A 34 13.64 0.73 5.59
N GLU A 35 12.71 1.68 5.72
CA GLU A 35 12.33 2.25 7.02
C GLU A 35 11.44 1.32 7.84
N LYS A 36 10.65 0.47 7.18
CA LYS A 36 9.83 -0.56 7.84
C LYS A 36 10.71 -1.60 8.56
N PRO A 37 10.38 -2.01 9.80
CA PRO A 37 11.14 -3.02 10.54
C PRO A 37 11.17 -4.35 9.77
N LYS A 38 12.35 -4.98 9.67
CA LYS A 38 12.53 -6.26 8.93
C LYS A 38 11.63 -7.40 9.44
N GLY A 39 11.21 -7.36 10.70
CA GLY A 39 10.28 -8.34 11.28
C GLY A 39 8.85 -8.25 10.73
N ASP A 40 8.46 -7.08 10.22
CA ASP A 40 7.15 -6.85 9.59
C ASP A 40 7.17 -7.08 8.07
N TRP A 41 8.33 -7.46 7.53
CA TRP A 41 8.46 -7.77 6.11
C TRP A 41 7.82 -9.12 5.82
N THR A 42 7.00 -9.14 4.78
CA THR A 42 6.53 -10.38 4.18
C THR A 42 7.65 -11.05 3.38
N ALA A 43 7.55 -12.36 3.19
CA ALA A 43 8.52 -13.11 2.37
C ALA A 43 8.60 -12.61 0.92
N THR A 44 7.52 -12.01 0.41
CA THR A 44 7.45 -11.44 -0.94
C THR A 44 8.15 -10.10 -1.00
N GLU A 45 7.86 -9.18 -0.07
CA GLU A 45 8.53 -7.87 0.06
C GLU A 45 10.06 -8.04 0.18
N ALA A 46 10.54 -8.98 1.00
CA ALA A 46 11.97 -9.24 1.14
C ALA A 46 12.63 -9.70 -0.17
N LYS A 47 11.93 -10.54 -0.95
CA LYS A 47 12.42 -11.03 -2.24
C LYS A 47 12.45 -9.91 -3.29
N ASP A 48 11.40 -9.10 -3.35
CA ASP A 48 11.29 -8.04 -4.33
C ASP A 48 12.23 -6.87 -4.00
N PHE A 49 12.42 -6.56 -2.72
CA PHE A 49 13.43 -5.61 -2.28
C PHE A 49 14.84 -6.07 -2.66
N ALA A 50 15.16 -7.35 -2.45
CA ALA A 50 16.45 -7.88 -2.85
C ALA A 50 16.67 -7.84 -4.37
N LYS A 51 15.63 -7.98 -5.19
CA LYS A 51 15.71 -7.98 -6.67
C LYS A 51 15.71 -6.60 -7.30
N SER A 52 14.97 -5.66 -6.73
CA SER A 52 14.70 -4.36 -7.37
C SER A 52 15.39 -3.20 -6.67
N CYS A 53 15.73 -3.34 -5.38
CA CYS A 53 16.28 -2.24 -4.57
C CYS A 53 17.77 -2.41 -4.21
N LEU A 54 18.33 -3.63 -4.35
CA LEU A 54 19.75 -3.91 -4.08
C LEU A 54 20.61 -3.99 -5.36
N PHE A 55 20.00 -3.90 -6.53
CA PHE A 55 20.65 -3.92 -7.84
C PHE A 55 20.95 -2.52 -8.37
#